data_AF-A0A378UYG9-F1
#
_entry.id   AF-A0A378UYG9-F1
#
_cell.length_a   1.000
_cell.length_b   1.000
_cell.length_c   1.000
_cell.angle_alpha   90.00
_cell.angle_beta   90.00
_cell.angle_gamma   90.00
#
_symmetry.space_group_name_H-M   'P 1'
#
loop_
_entity.id
_entity.type
_entity.pdbx_description
1 polymer ?
#
loop_
_entity_poly.entity_id
_entity_poly.type
_entity_poly.pdbx_seq_one_letter_code
_entity_poly.pdbx_strand_id
1 'polypeptide(L)'
;MAAGTPVGTAGTAADTQQPRLKDGEHQPGWFVSRRVDIYFVFGLGALLSAILFAAESHKGVFLVGAVAFSLLSDLPHVLTTTVRVWLDPRERSRYRLHYVLSFAVVATIVGVLWFGGWLVPLLAIWAYWQVFHVLKQHFGIMNIYAAKNGYKGPRNRLKYALYAACLAPVLYRASHGLHFSEYEVFGHRLPFSNLSVPVPPIPGVLIVVAYAMAAVLLALAVAEQVKLRRDGQTTLPPMAVATFVIAALSYNLSYLLVSDLFALILIATTTHSLQYHLINWTRNNTRFAASTDPGEKKLLLARLSTRKALPLYVAGLALLGILAGQLDTVIFAVPLMFVLHHFYMDGALWKSKGNPELAYDLGIVRAK
;
A
#
# COMPACT_ATOMS: atom_id res chain seq x y z
N MET A 1 -30.32 -71.66 -32.59
CA MET A 1 -28.99 -71.34 -32.02
C MET A 1 -28.80 -69.85 -32.19
N ALA A 2 -29.23 -69.03 -31.22
CA ALA A 2 -28.65 -68.75 -29.91
C ALA A 2 -27.97 -67.37 -29.97
N ALA A 3 -28.64 -66.42 -29.32
CA ALA A 3 -28.23 -65.05 -29.10
C ALA A 3 -26.99 -64.97 -28.19
N GLY A 4 -26.21 -63.90 -28.34
CA GLY A 4 -25.10 -63.58 -27.44
C GLY A 4 -24.93 -62.07 -27.30
N THR A 5 -25.61 -61.50 -26.30
CA THR A 5 -25.26 -60.21 -25.68
C THR A 5 -23.99 -60.33 -24.84
N PRO A 6 -23.20 -59.25 -24.73
CA PRO A 6 -22.51 -58.97 -23.48
C PRO A 6 -22.86 -57.57 -22.92
N VAL A 7 -23.57 -57.62 -21.79
CA VAL A 7 -23.30 -56.96 -20.50
C VAL A 7 -22.47 -55.66 -20.49
N GLY A 8 -23.09 -54.60 -19.96
CA GLY A 8 -22.44 -53.34 -19.64
C GLY A 8 -21.64 -53.34 -18.33
N THR A 9 -20.74 -52.37 -18.21
CA THR A 9 -20.12 -51.97 -16.95
C THR A 9 -20.36 -50.49 -16.70
N ALA A 10 -21.11 -50.23 -15.63
CA ALA A 10 -21.29 -48.91 -15.06
C ALA A 10 -19.95 -48.44 -14.46
N GLY A 11 -19.37 -47.40 -15.03
CA GLY A 11 -18.26 -46.65 -14.46
C GLY A 11 -18.78 -45.32 -13.93
N THR A 12 -18.97 -45.24 -12.61
CA THR A 12 -19.28 -44.03 -11.86
C THR A 12 -18.19 -42.98 -12.04
N ALA A 13 -18.40 -42.04 -12.97
CA ALA A 13 -17.67 -40.78 -12.97
C ALA A 13 -18.28 -39.91 -11.86
N ALA A 14 -17.59 -39.86 -10.72
CA ALA A 14 -17.88 -38.92 -9.65
C ALA A 14 -17.73 -37.50 -10.20
N ASP A 15 -18.88 -36.93 -10.56
CA ASP A 15 -19.10 -35.54 -10.94
C ASP A 15 -18.64 -34.67 -9.76
N THR A 16 -17.34 -34.35 -9.75
CA THR A 16 -16.74 -33.45 -8.78
C THR A 16 -17.19 -32.07 -9.20
N GLN A 17 -18.37 -31.68 -8.70
CA GLN A 17 -18.92 -30.34 -8.86
C GLN A 17 -17.89 -29.33 -8.39
N GLN A 18 -17.11 -28.79 -9.34
CA GLN A 18 -16.52 -27.48 -9.21
C GLN A 18 -17.66 -26.53 -8.83
N PRO A 19 -17.50 -25.64 -7.84
CA PRO A 19 -18.47 -24.58 -7.64
C PRO A 19 -18.47 -23.71 -8.90
N ARG A 20 -19.45 -23.96 -9.78
CA ARG A 20 -19.76 -23.09 -10.91
C ARG A 20 -20.12 -21.74 -10.31
N LEU A 21 -19.16 -20.82 -10.34
CA LEU A 21 -19.50 -19.40 -10.35
C LEU A 21 -20.43 -19.24 -11.53
N LYS A 22 -21.70 -18.90 -11.27
CA LYS A 22 -22.72 -18.71 -12.31
C LYS A 22 -22.12 -17.85 -13.43
N ASP A 23 -22.07 -18.41 -14.63
CA ASP A 23 -21.73 -17.68 -15.84
C ASP A 23 -22.71 -16.51 -15.99
N GLY A 24 -22.19 -15.27 -15.98
CA GLY A 24 -22.96 -14.07 -16.32
C GLY A 24 -22.94 -12.92 -15.31
N GLU A 25 -22.61 -13.13 -14.04
CA GLU A 25 -22.47 -12.01 -13.10
C GLU A 25 -21.02 -11.53 -13.05
N HIS A 26 -20.74 -10.43 -13.76
CA HIS A 26 -19.55 -9.62 -13.52
C HIS A 26 -19.55 -9.20 -12.04
N GLN A 27 -18.87 -9.96 -11.16
CA GLN A 27 -18.42 -9.35 -9.92
C GLN A 27 -17.52 -8.18 -10.35
N PRO A 28 -17.84 -6.93 -9.99
CA PRO A 28 -16.99 -5.81 -10.36
C PRO A 28 -15.60 -6.07 -9.78
N GLY A 29 -14.56 -5.49 -10.39
CA GLY A 29 -13.17 -5.78 -10.06
C GLY A 29 -12.71 -5.23 -8.70
N TRP A 30 -13.40 -5.60 -7.61
CA TRP A 30 -13.09 -5.31 -6.22
C TRP A 30 -11.90 -6.15 -5.75
N PHE A 31 -11.15 -5.68 -4.77
CA PHE A 31 -10.12 -6.48 -4.11
C PHE A 31 -10.76 -7.62 -3.32
N VAL A 32 -11.70 -7.29 -2.42
CA VAL A 32 -12.38 -8.27 -1.59
C VAL A 32 -13.89 -8.26 -1.85
N SER A 33 -14.52 -7.11 -1.69
CA SER A 33 -15.94 -6.90 -1.98
C SER A 33 -16.23 -5.41 -1.93
N ARG A 34 -17.33 -4.97 -2.56
CA ARG A 34 -17.77 -3.57 -2.52
C ARG A 34 -17.78 -2.97 -1.11
N ARG A 35 -18.34 -3.69 -0.14
CA ARG A 35 -18.45 -3.19 1.25
C ARG A 35 -17.09 -3.08 1.91
N VAL A 36 -16.25 -4.11 1.79
CA VAL A 36 -14.92 -4.12 2.41
C VAL A 36 -14.05 -3.04 1.80
N ASP A 37 -13.95 -2.98 0.47
CA ASP A 37 -13.12 -2.00 -0.21
C ASP A 37 -13.52 -0.56 0.15
N ILE A 38 -14.83 -0.24 0.18
CA ILE A 38 -15.31 1.11 0.52
C ILE A 38 -15.08 1.42 2.00
N TYR A 39 -15.60 0.60 2.91
CA TYR A 39 -15.56 0.92 4.34
C TYR A 39 -14.16 0.80 4.95
N PHE A 40 -13.36 -0.18 4.51
CA PHE A 40 -12.04 -0.39 5.06
C PHE A 40 -11.01 0.61 4.52
N VAL A 41 -10.98 0.88 3.22
CA VAL A 41 -9.96 1.79 2.67
C VAL A 41 -10.37 3.24 2.81
N PHE A 42 -11.60 3.59 2.41
CA PHE A 42 -12.04 4.98 2.35
C PHE A 42 -12.69 5.43 3.65
N GLY A 43 -13.53 4.59 4.25
CA GLY A 43 -14.18 4.89 5.53
C GLY A 43 -13.18 4.97 6.68
N LEU A 44 -12.53 3.84 6.99
CA LEU A 44 -11.60 3.75 8.10
C LEU A 44 -10.34 4.59 7.86
N GLY A 45 -9.81 4.64 6.63
CA GLY A 45 -8.66 5.49 6.29
C GLY A 45 -8.94 6.97 6.55
N ALA A 46 -10.07 7.50 6.08
CA ALA A 46 -10.46 8.88 6.31
C ALA A 46 -10.76 9.16 7.79
N LEU A 47 -11.41 8.24 8.49
CA LEU A 47 -11.69 8.36 9.92
C LEU A 47 -10.39 8.42 10.74
N LEU A 48 -9.42 7.54 10.46
CA LEU A 48 -8.12 7.55 11.13
C LEU A 48 -7.35 8.84 10.84
N SER A 49 -7.34 9.32 9.59
CA SER A 49 -6.77 10.63 9.26
C SER A 49 -7.42 11.77 10.04
N ALA A 50 -8.76 11.77 10.14
CA ALA A 50 -9.49 12.80 10.87
C ALA A 50 -9.21 12.76 12.38
N ILE A 51 -9.13 11.56 12.97
CA ILE A 51 -8.77 11.39 14.39
C ILE A 51 -7.35 11.89 14.65
N LEU A 52 -6.38 11.50 13.82
CA LEU A 52 -4.99 11.94 13.97
C LEU A 52 -4.85 13.45 13.76
N PHE A 53 -5.58 14.01 12.80
CA PHE A 53 -5.63 15.46 12.57
C PHE A 53 -6.22 16.20 13.77
N ALA A 54 -7.35 15.75 14.31
CA ALA A 54 -7.96 16.36 15.48
C ALA A 54 -7.09 16.25 16.74
N ALA A 55 -6.32 15.17 16.86
CA ALA A 55 -5.40 14.95 17.98
C ALA A 55 -4.11 15.77 17.87
N GLU A 56 -3.75 16.29 16.70
CA GLU A 56 -2.46 16.95 16.41
C GLU A 56 -2.19 18.16 17.32
N SER A 57 -3.25 18.85 17.76
CA SER A 57 -3.19 19.97 18.71
C SER A 57 -2.76 19.55 20.13
N HIS A 58 -2.88 18.26 20.47
CA HIS A 58 -2.52 17.68 21.76
C HIS A 58 -1.46 16.59 21.57
N LYS A 59 -0.17 16.96 21.61
CA LYS A 59 0.96 16.08 21.23
C LYS A 59 0.98 14.72 21.94
N GLY A 60 0.61 14.65 23.22
CA GLY A 60 0.49 13.36 23.93
C GLY A 60 -0.63 12.47 23.38
N VAL A 61 -1.81 13.03 23.11
CA VAL A 61 -2.95 12.29 22.52
C VAL A 61 -2.61 11.87 21.09
N PHE A 62 -1.99 12.76 20.32
CA PHE A 62 -1.49 12.45 18.98
C PHE A 62 -0.50 11.29 19.02
N LEU A 63 0.47 11.29 19.94
CA LEU A 63 1.45 10.20 20.07
C LEU A 63 0.80 8.86 20.41
N VAL A 64 -0.18 8.83 21.31
CA VAL A 64 -0.94 7.60 21.61
C VAL A 64 -1.64 7.09 20.35
N GLY A 65 -2.31 7.99 19.61
CA GLY A 65 -2.94 7.65 18.33
C GLY A 65 -1.93 7.17 17.28
N ALA A 66 -0.77 7.83 17.20
CA ALA A 66 0.29 7.51 16.26
C ALA A 66 0.92 6.14 16.55
N VAL A 67 1.17 5.83 17.82
CA VAL A 67 1.65 4.51 18.26
C VAL A 67 0.59 3.45 17.97
N ALA A 68 -0.67 3.69 18.31
CA ALA A 68 -1.75 2.73 18.02
C ALA A 68 -1.87 2.46 16.52
N PHE A 69 -1.85 3.51 15.69
CA PHE A 69 -1.85 3.38 14.23
C PHE A 69 -0.60 2.63 13.72
N SER A 70 0.58 2.95 14.27
CA SER A 70 1.83 2.31 13.92
C SER A 70 1.80 0.80 14.19
N LEU A 71 1.34 0.41 15.38
CA LEU A 71 1.29 -1.00 15.80
C LEU A 71 0.21 -1.80 15.08
N LEU A 72 -0.94 -1.19 14.79
CA LEU A 72 -2.10 -1.90 14.23
C LEU A 72 -2.14 -1.88 12.71
N SER A 73 -1.46 -0.93 12.06
CA SER A 73 -1.54 -0.73 10.62
C SER A 73 -0.18 -0.50 9.98
N ASP A 74 0.59 0.47 10.47
CA ASP A 74 1.82 0.94 9.79
C ASP A 74 2.92 -0.13 9.75
N LEU A 75 3.48 -0.49 10.91
CA LEU A 75 4.51 -1.55 10.99
C LEU A 75 4.02 -2.89 10.42
N PRO A 76 2.77 -3.34 10.67
CA PRO A 76 2.21 -4.50 9.99
C PRO A 76 2.30 -4.45 8.45
N HIS A 77 2.02 -3.31 7.81
CA HIS A 77 2.12 -3.21 6.35
C HIS A 77 3.58 -3.30 5.91
N VAL A 78 4.49 -2.60 6.59
CA VAL A 78 5.94 -2.63 6.31
C VAL A 78 6.46 -4.07 6.37
N LEU A 79 6.19 -4.75 7.48
CA LEU A 79 6.68 -6.10 7.74
C LEU A 79 6.06 -7.14 6.80
N THR A 80 4.87 -6.88 6.27
CA THR A 80 4.23 -7.79 5.31
C THR A 80 5.07 -7.96 4.03
N THR A 81 5.86 -6.96 3.63
CA THR A 81 6.87 -7.08 2.56
C THR A 81 7.86 -8.22 2.85
N THR A 82 8.46 -8.19 4.05
CA THR A 82 9.41 -9.19 4.52
C THR A 82 8.76 -10.56 4.66
N VAL A 83 7.60 -10.61 5.31
CA VAL A 83 6.83 -11.84 5.54
C VAL A 83 6.46 -12.47 4.20
N ARG A 84 6.07 -11.70 3.18
CA ARG A 84 5.75 -12.20 1.84
C ARG A 84 6.95 -12.89 1.20
N VAL A 85 8.13 -12.27 1.22
CA VAL A 85 9.34 -12.87 0.61
C VAL A 85 9.79 -14.11 1.36
N TRP A 86 9.77 -14.06 2.69
CA TRP A 86 10.36 -15.13 3.49
C TRP A 86 9.39 -16.25 3.80
N LEU A 87 8.08 -16.03 3.96
CA LEU A 87 7.13 -17.11 4.29
C LEU A 87 6.46 -17.74 3.06
N ASP A 88 6.64 -17.17 1.87
CA ASP A 88 6.13 -17.74 0.62
C ASP A 88 7.27 -18.37 -0.21
N PRO A 89 7.32 -19.69 -0.38
CA PRO A 89 8.37 -20.34 -1.15
C PRO A 89 8.49 -19.82 -2.59
N ARG A 90 7.38 -19.42 -3.24
CA ARG A 90 7.38 -18.89 -4.61
C ARG A 90 8.07 -17.52 -4.69
N GLU A 91 7.80 -16.66 -3.72
CA GLU A 91 8.42 -15.34 -3.64
C GLU A 91 9.87 -15.45 -3.18
N ARG A 92 10.16 -16.38 -2.26
CA ARG A 92 11.53 -16.64 -1.78
C ARG A 92 12.43 -17.10 -2.91
N SER A 93 12.00 -18.05 -3.75
CA SER A 93 12.82 -18.52 -4.88
C SER A 93 13.08 -17.40 -5.90
N ARG A 94 12.09 -16.53 -6.12
CA ARG A 94 12.19 -15.42 -7.09
C ARG A 94 13.00 -14.23 -6.58
N TYR A 95 12.87 -13.87 -5.31
CA TYR A 95 13.34 -12.58 -4.80
C TYR A 95 14.36 -12.69 -3.65
N ARG A 96 14.74 -13.88 -3.15
CA ARG A 96 15.66 -13.99 -1.99
C ARG A 96 16.96 -13.22 -2.18
N LEU A 97 17.67 -13.43 -3.30
CA LEU A 97 18.95 -12.74 -3.53
C LEU A 97 18.73 -11.23 -3.66
N HIS A 98 17.71 -10.81 -4.40
CA HIS A 98 17.35 -9.42 -4.57
C HIS A 98 17.01 -8.74 -3.23
N TYR A 99 16.26 -9.42 -2.37
CA TYR A 99 15.91 -8.97 -1.03
C TYR A 99 17.15 -8.81 -0.17
N VAL A 100 18.02 -9.83 -0.09
CA VAL A 100 19.22 -9.78 0.76
C VAL A 100 20.18 -8.68 0.32
N LEU A 101 20.45 -8.56 -0.98
CA LEU A 101 21.35 -7.53 -1.50
C LEU A 101 20.79 -6.11 -1.29
N SER A 102 19.52 -5.89 -1.61
CA SER A 102 18.90 -4.57 -1.39
C SER A 102 18.76 -4.23 0.09
N PHE A 103 18.49 -5.22 0.96
CA PHE A 103 18.43 -5.01 2.40
C PHE A 103 19.82 -4.66 2.94
N ALA A 104 20.88 -5.35 2.51
CA ALA A 104 22.25 -5.04 2.90
C ALA A 104 22.61 -3.60 2.51
N VAL A 105 22.31 -3.18 1.28
CA VAL A 105 22.56 -1.80 0.83
C VAL A 105 21.82 -0.78 1.70
N VAL A 106 20.52 -0.98 1.93
CA VAL A 106 19.73 -0.06 2.77
C VAL A 106 20.24 -0.06 4.21
N ALA A 107 20.51 -1.22 4.80
CA ALA A 107 21.04 -1.36 6.15
C ALA A 107 22.40 -0.69 6.30
N THR A 108 23.30 -0.80 5.31
CA THR A 108 24.57 -0.10 5.29
C THR A 108 24.39 1.41 5.25
N ILE A 109 23.53 1.94 4.36
CA ILE A 109 23.27 3.38 4.27
C ILE A 109 22.70 3.92 5.60
N VAL A 110 21.69 3.26 6.15
CA VAL A 110 21.08 3.65 7.42
C VAL A 110 22.07 3.55 8.57
N GLY A 111 22.84 2.46 8.64
CA GLY A 111 23.86 2.25 9.66
C GLY A 111 24.94 3.32 9.63
N VAL A 112 25.49 3.65 8.45
CA VAL A 112 26.50 4.69 8.28
C VAL A 112 25.96 6.06 8.72
N LEU A 113 24.76 6.42 8.28
CA LEU A 113 24.17 7.71 8.66
C LEU A 113 23.83 7.78 10.16
N TRP A 114 23.32 6.69 10.72
CA TRP A 114 22.99 6.63 12.15
C TRP A 114 24.24 6.71 13.04
N PHE A 115 25.18 5.77 12.86
CA PHE A 115 26.39 5.70 13.70
C PHE A 115 27.39 6.83 13.41
N GLY A 116 27.31 7.46 12.25
CA GLY A 116 28.07 8.67 11.96
C GLY A 116 27.53 9.94 12.63
N GLY A 117 26.31 9.90 13.20
CA GLY A 117 25.63 11.09 13.74
C GLY A 117 24.88 11.95 12.72
N TRP A 118 24.58 11.42 11.53
CA TRP A 118 23.96 12.12 10.39
C TRP A 118 22.45 11.88 10.36
N LEU A 119 21.77 12.11 11.50
CA LEU A 119 20.34 11.86 11.64
C LEU A 119 19.50 12.76 10.72
N VAL A 120 19.87 14.03 10.54
CA VAL A 120 19.11 14.96 9.68
C VAL A 120 19.09 14.50 8.22
N PRO A 121 20.22 14.15 7.57
CA PRO A 121 20.20 13.51 6.25
C PRO A 121 19.39 12.22 6.18
N LEU A 122 19.45 11.38 7.21
CA LEU A 122 18.67 10.14 7.28
C LEU A 122 17.16 10.42 7.30
N LEU A 123 16.71 11.39 8.11
CA LEU A 123 15.32 11.83 8.15
C LEU A 123 14.89 12.50 6.84
N ALA A 124 15.78 13.23 6.17
CA ALA A 124 15.52 13.80 4.85
C ALA A 124 15.25 12.70 3.81
N ILE A 125 16.12 11.67 3.75
CA ILE A 125 15.94 10.51 2.85
C ILE A 125 14.58 9.87 3.10
N TRP A 126 14.23 9.63 4.36
CA TRP A 126 12.93 9.06 4.72
C TRP A 126 11.76 9.95 4.29
N ALA A 127 11.75 11.23 4.68
CA ALA A 127 10.65 12.15 4.39
C ALA A 127 10.40 12.31 2.88
N TYR A 128 11.48 12.46 2.09
CA TYR A 128 11.34 12.61 0.64
C TYR A 128 10.98 11.30 -0.07
N TRP A 129 11.58 10.16 0.32
CA TRP A 129 11.28 8.88 -0.34
C TRP A 129 9.87 8.41 -0.01
N GLN A 130 9.40 8.61 1.22
CA GLN A 130 8.04 8.26 1.65
C GLN A 130 6.98 8.86 0.71
N VAL A 131 7.12 10.14 0.34
CA VAL A 131 6.21 10.82 -0.60
C VAL A 131 6.11 10.04 -1.91
N PHE A 132 7.24 9.69 -2.53
CA PHE A 132 7.25 8.98 -3.81
C PHE A 132 6.80 7.53 -3.69
N HIS A 133 7.10 6.86 -2.58
CA HIS A 133 6.67 5.49 -2.31
C HIS A 133 5.15 5.41 -2.29
N VAL A 134 4.51 6.27 -1.49
CA VAL A 134 3.06 6.31 -1.32
C VAL A 134 2.35 6.67 -2.63
N LEU A 135 2.86 7.67 -3.36
CA LEU A 135 2.39 8.07 -4.70
C LEU A 135 2.40 6.90 -5.69
N LYS A 136 3.52 6.16 -5.76
CA LYS A 136 3.64 4.99 -6.63
C LYS A 136 2.63 3.91 -6.24
N GLN A 137 2.40 3.72 -4.94
CA GLN A 137 1.45 2.72 -4.46
C GLN A 137 0.00 3.08 -4.82
N HIS A 138 -0.42 4.33 -4.59
CA HIS A 138 -1.76 4.78 -5.02
C HIS A 138 -1.98 4.57 -6.52
N PHE A 139 -1.00 4.94 -7.35
CA PHE A 139 -1.08 4.69 -8.79
C PHE A 139 -1.11 3.18 -9.12
N GLY A 140 -0.36 2.36 -8.40
CA GLY A 140 -0.39 0.90 -8.52
C GLY A 140 -1.79 0.33 -8.23
N ILE A 141 -2.41 0.74 -7.13
CA ILE A 141 -3.76 0.35 -6.72
C ILE A 141 -4.80 0.77 -7.76
N MET A 142 -4.72 2.00 -8.27
CA MET A 142 -5.59 2.46 -9.37
C MET A 142 -5.46 1.58 -10.60
N ASN A 143 -4.24 1.17 -10.96
CA ASN A 143 -4.01 0.30 -12.11
C ASN A 143 -4.56 -1.11 -11.91
N ILE A 144 -4.52 -1.64 -10.68
CA ILE A 144 -5.12 -2.94 -10.37
C ILE A 144 -6.64 -2.86 -10.47
N TYR A 145 -7.27 -1.85 -9.85
CA TYR A 145 -8.71 -1.63 -10.01
C TYR A 145 -9.11 -1.48 -11.49
N ALA A 146 -8.35 -0.68 -12.24
CA ALA A 146 -8.57 -0.50 -13.67
C ALA A 146 -8.48 -1.84 -14.42
N ALA A 147 -7.42 -2.62 -14.18
CA ALA A 147 -7.19 -3.90 -14.85
C ALA A 147 -8.25 -4.95 -14.50
N LYS A 148 -8.66 -5.07 -13.23
CA LYS A 148 -9.74 -5.99 -12.79
C LYS A 148 -11.10 -5.65 -13.40
N ASN A 149 -11.32 -4.40 -13.81
CA ASN A 149 -12.54 -3.95 -14.49
C ASN A 149 -12.36 -3.84 -16.02
N GLY A 150 -11.32 -4.46 -16.59
CA GLY A 150 -11.10 -4.50 -18.03
C GLY A 150 -10.69 -3.18 -18.68
N TYR A 151 -10.31 -2.16 -17.92
CA TYR A 151 -9.89 -0.87 -18.47
C TYR A 151 -8.56 -0.99 -19.23
N LYS A 152 -8.63 -0.75 -20.54
CA LYS A 152 -7.49 -0.75 -21.47
C LYS A 152 -7.07 0.66 -21.94
N GLY A 153 -7.74 1.70 -21.45
CA GLY A 153 -7.45 3.07 -21.85
C GLY A 153 -6.07 3.59 -21.42
N PRO A 154 -5.70 4.79 -21.89
CA PRO A 154 -4.44 5.42 -21.53
C PRO A 154 -4.31 5.66 -20.02
N ARG A 155 -3.07 5.63 -19.53
CA ARG A 155 -2.74 5.79 -18.09
C ARG A 155 -1.77 6.93 -17.81
N ASN A 156 -1.12 7.48 -18.83
CA ASN A 156 -0.06 8.47 -18.66
C ASN A 156 -0.61 9.79 -18.10
N ARG A 157 -1.70 10.33 -18.68
CA ARG A 157 -2.31 11.58 -18.19
C ARG A 157 -2.79 11.44 -16.75
N LEU A 158 -3.45 10.33 -16.43
CA LEU A 158 -3.88 10.00 -15.07
C LEU A 158 -2.71 9.93 -14.07
N LYS A 159 -1.60 9.30 -14.45
CA LYS A 159 -0.37 9.22 -13.65
C LYS A 159 0.18 10.61 -13.34
N TYR A 160 0.35 11.45 -14.37
CA TYR A 160 0.92 12.78 -14.20
C TYR A 160 -0.03 13.72 -13.46
N ALA A 161 -1.34 13.60 -13.67
CA ALA A 161 -2.35 14.32 -12.90
C ALA A 161 -2.26 13.98 -11.41
N LEU A 162 -2.16 12.68 -11.06
CA LEU A 162 -2.05 12.24 -9.67
C LEU A 162 -0.76 12.77 -9.05
N TYR A 163 0.36 12.62 -9.75
CA TYR A 163 1.67 13.03 -9.25
C TYR A 163 1.69 14.55 -9.03
N ALA A 164 1.20 15.34 -9.98
CA ALA A 164 1.15 16.79 -9.84
C ALA A 164 0.20 17.23 -8.71
N ALA A 165 -0.98 16.61 -8.60
CA ALA A 165 -1.96 16.93 -7.55
C ALA A 165 -1.46 16.65 -6.13
N CYS A 166 -0.62 15.63 -5.95
CA CYS A 166 -0.03 15.28 -4.65
C CYS A 166 1.32 15.97 -4.39
N LEU A 167 2.13 16.26 -5.43
CA LEU A 167 3.42 16.93 -5.25
C LEU A 167 3.32 18.46 -5.11
N ALA A 168 2.28 19.10 -5.67
CA ALA A 168 2.04 20.52 -5.47
C ALA A 168 1.92 20.92 -3.98
N PRO A 169 1.09 20.26 -3.14
CA PRO A 169 1.03 20.57 -1.72
C PRO A 169 2.32 20.19 -0.97
N VAL A 170 3.07 19.18 -1.42
CA VAL A 170 4.40 18.87 -0.86
C VAL A 170 5.38 20.02 -1.10
N LEU A 171 5.37 20.62 -2.30
CA LEU A 171 6.21 21.79 -2.60
C LEU A 171 5.80 23.00 -1.76
N TYR A 172 4.49 23.24 -1.59
CA TYR A 172 3.98 24.27 -0.68
C TYR A 172 4.49 24.05 0.75
N ARG A 173 4.38 22.82 1.28
CA ARG A 173 4.84 22.54 2.65
C ARG A 173 6.35 22.74 2.76
N ALA A 174 7.11 22.25 1.79
CA ALA A 174 8.55 22.42 1.74
C ALA A 174 8.96 23.91 1.76
N SER A 175 8.22 24.80 1.08
CA SER A 175 8.49 26.25 1.11
C SER A 175 8.24 26.90 2.47
N HIS A 176 7.44 26.27 3.33
CA HIS A 176 7.16 26.71 4.71
C HIS A 176 8.03 25.99 5.75
N GLY A 177 8.96 25.14 5.30
CA GLY A 177 9.80 24.32 6.16
C GLY A 177 9.22 22.95 6.48
N LEU A 178 10.12 22.03 6.79
CA LEU A 178 9.83 20.64 7.16
C LEU A 178 10.38 20.38 8.56
N HIS A 179 9.54 20.58 9.57
CA HIS A 179 9.93 20.55 10.99
C HIS A 179 9.18 19.45 11.74
N PHE A 180 9.89 18.75 12.64
CA PHE A 180 9.31 17.86 13.64
C PHE A 180 9.05 18.65 14.93
N SER A 181 7.85 18.56 15.49
CA SER A 181 7.53 19.12 16.80
C SER A 181 8.29 18.41 17.91
N GLU A 182 8.15 18.95 19.11
CA GLU A 182 8.63 18.29 20.31
C GLU A 182 7.72 17.10 20.67
N TYR A 183 8.32 15.91 20.64
CA TYR A 183 7.70 14.67 21.07
C TYR A 183 8.48 14.03 22.21
N GLU A 184 7.75 13.62 23.22
CA GLU A 184 8.26 13.00 24.43
C GLU A 184 7.41 11.79 24.80
N VAL A 185 8.06 10.71 25.21
CA VAL A 185 7.42 9.48 25.70
C VAL A 185 8.03 9.15 27.06
N PHE A 186 7.19 9.13 28.11
CA PHE A 186 7.59 8.84 29.49
C PHE A 186 8.77 9.68 30.02
N GLY A 187 8.84 11.00 29.75
CA GLY A 187 9.99 11.81 30.19
C GLY A 187 11.14 11.87 29.19
N HIS A 188 11.12 11.05 28.14
CA HIS A 188 12.22 10.92 27.19
C HIS A 188 11.87 11.50 25.82
N ARG A 189 12.64 12.51 25.40
CA ARG A 189 12.51 13.13 24.08
C ARG A 189 12.89 12.12 22.99
N LEU A 190 12.04 12.02 21.96
CA LEU A 190 12.34 11.16 20.80
C LEU A 190 13.54 11.71 19.99
N PRO A 191 14.35 10.85 19.35
CA PRO A 191 15.57 11.28 18.65
C PRO A 191 15.34 12.30 17.54
N PHE A 192 14.17 12.30 16.91
CA PHE A 192 13.81 13.20 15.81
C PHE A 192 13.10 14.49 16.25
N SER A 193 12.73 14.60 17.53
CA SER A 193 11.96 15.75 18.04
C SER A 193 12.70 17.06 17.85
N ASN A 194 11.98 18.12 17.45
CA ASN A 194 12.51 19.47 17.21
C ASN A 194 13.71 19.51 16.24
N LEU A 195 13.74 18.56 15.29
CA LEU A 195 14.66 18.61 14.14
C LEU A 195 13.94 19.21 12.92
N SER A 196 14.72 19.74 12.00
CA SER A 196 14.23 20.23 10.70
C SER A 196 14.98 19.56 9.56
N VAL A 197 14.22 19.17 8.54
CA VAL A 197 14.78 18.68 7.28
C VAL A 197 15.16 19.89 6.42
N PRO A 198 16.39 19.96 5.92
CA PRO A 198 16.82 21.09 5.10
C PRO A 198 16.04 21.12 3.78
N VAL A 199 15.56 22.31 3.43
CA VAL A 199 14.90 22.61 2.16
C VAL A 199 15.56 23.85 1.57
N PRO A 200 15.95 23.85 0.28
CA PRO A 200 16.38 25.08 -0.37
C PRO A 200 15.23 26.11 -0.41
N PRO A 201 15.51 27.41 -0.46
CA PRO A 201 14.46 28.42 -0.64
C PRO A 201 13.63 28.12 -1.90
N ILE A 202 12.31 28.04 -1.74
CA ILE A 202 11.36 27.79 -2.84
C ILE A 202 10.58 29.10 -3.09
N PRO A 203 10.79 29.76 -4.23
CA PRO A 203 10.02 30.94 -4.60
C PRO A 203 8.52 30.65 -4.69
N GLY A 204 7.69 31.57 -4.20
CA GLY A 204 6.22 31.43 -4.25
C GLY A 204 5.66 31.22 -5.65
N VAL A 205 6.31 31.77 -6.68
CA VAL A 205 5.94 31.54 -8.09
C VAL A 205 6.01 30.05 -8.47
N LEU A 206 6.96 29.28 -7.95
CA LEU A 206 7.06 27.85 -8.24
C LEU A 206 5.88 27.07 -7.66
N ILE A 207 5.34 27.50 -6.52
CA ILE A 207 4.16 26.90 -5.89
C ILE A 207 2.93 27.13 -6.76
N VAL A 208 2.72 28.37 -7.22
CA VAL A 208 1.62 28.72 -8.13
C VAL A 208 1.74 27.93 -9.44
N VAL A 209 2.95 27.84 -10.02
CA VAL A 209 3.20 27.04 -11.22
C VAL A 209 2.90 25.57 -10.97
N ALA A 210 3.29 25.00 -9.83
CA ALA A 210 3.00 23.60 -9.50
C ALA A 210 1.50 23.31 -9.42
N TYR A 211 0.72 24.19 -8.77
CA TYR A 211 -0.74 24.06 -8.72
C TYR A 211 -1.41 24.28 -10.08
N ALA A 212 -0.94 25.25 -10.88
CA ALA A 212 -1.42 25.47 -12.23
C ALA A 212 -1.16 24.24 -13.11
N MET A 213 0.04 23.65 -13.04
CA MET A 213 0.38 22.39 -13.71
C MET A 213 -0.52 21.24 -13.25
N ALA A 214 -0.77 21.11 -11.95
CA ALA A 214 -1.67 20.09 -11.42
C ALA A 214 -3.10 20.25 -11.98
N ALA A 215 -3.62 21.48 -12.02
CA ALA A 215 -4.94 21.78 -12.58
C ALA A 215 -5.02 21.46 -14.08
N VAL A 216 -4.02 21.84 -14.87
CA VAL A 216 -3.95 21.53 -16.31
C VAL A 216 -3.89 20.03 -16.55
N LEU A 217 -3.01 19.31 -15.84
CA LEU A 217 -2.88 17.86 -16.01
C LEU A 217 -4.14 17.11 -15.59
N LEU A 218 -4.82 17.57 -14.53
CA LEU A 218 -6.11 17.05 -14.11
C LEU A 218 -7.18 17.30 -15.17
N ALA A 219 -7.28 18.52 -15.72
CA ALA A 219 -8.22 18.85 -16.79
C ALA A 219 -7.99 17.98 -18.03
N LEU A 220 -6.73 17.76 -18.42
CA LEU A 220 -6.37 16.86 -19.53
C LEU A 220 -6.75 15.40 -19.25
N ALA A 221 -6.55 14.91 -18.01
CA ALA A 221 -6.95 13.57 -17.62
C ALA A 221 -8.48 13.40 -17.62
N VAL A 222 -9.23 14.40 -17.13
CA VAL A 222 -10.69 14.41 -17.15
C VAL A 222 -11.21 14.48 -18.59
N ALA A 223 -10.65 15.35 -19.42
CA ALA A 223 -11.03 15.46 -20.83
C ALA A 223 -10.81 14.13 -21.59
N GLU A 224 -9.73 13.41 -21.29
CA GLU A 224 -9.49 12.06 -21.82
C GLU A 224 -10.59 11.07 -21.39
N GLN A 225 -11.00 11.07 -20.12
CA GLN A 225 -12.09 10.20 -19.65
C GLN A 225 -13.45 10.58 -20.24
N VAL A 226 -13.73 11.88 -20.41
CA VAL A 226 -14.95 12.37 -21.08
C VAL A 226 -14.96 11.95 -22.54
N LYS A 227 -13.83 12.05 -23.25
CA LYS A 227 -13.70 11.58 -24.62
C LYS A 227 -13.95 10.07 -24.72
N LEU A 228 -13.31 9.26 -23.88
CA LEU A 228 -13.54 7.81 -23.83
C LEU A 228 -15.03 7.49 -23.63
N ARG A 229 -15.70 8.20 -22.71
CA ARG A 229 -17.14 8.02 -22.46
C ARG A 229 -18.00 8.37 -23.68
N ARG A 230 -17.70 9.47 -24.36
CA ARG A 230 -18.40 9.91 -25.58
C ARG A 230 -18.22 8.92 -26.73
N ASP A 231 -17.02 8.35 -26.84
CA ASP A 231 -16.67 7.36 -27.85
C ASP A 231 -17.21 5.94 -27.52
N GLY A 232 -18.00 5.78 -26.46
CA GLY A 232 -18.55 4.49 -26.01
C GLY A 232 -17.49 3.53 -25.46
N GLN A 233 -16.28 4.01 -25.15
CA GLN A 233 -15.19 3.21 -24.62
C GLN A 233 -15.27 3.09 -23.10
N THR A 234 -14.65 2.02 -22.56
CA THR A 234 -14.54 1.80 -21.12
C THR A 234 -13.73 2.92 -20.46
N THR A 235 -14.34 3.62 -19.50
CA THR A 235 -13.67 4.63 -18.68
C THR A 235 -13.05 4.02 -17.42
N LEU A 236 -12.26 4.81 -16.72
CA LEU A 236 -11.69 4.42 -15.43
C LEU A 236 -12.81 4.01 -14.45
N PRO A 237 -12.69 2.86 -13.76
CA PRO A 237 -13.73 2.42 -12.84
C PRO A 237 -13.83 3.36 -11.62
N PRO A 238 -15.02 3.47 -11.00
CA PRO A 238 -15.25 4.37 -9.87
C PRO A 238 -14.24 4.21 -8.73
N MET A 239 -13.74 3.00 -8.48
CA MET A 239 -12.76 2.76 -7.41
C MET A 239 -11.38 3.29 -7.71
N ALA A 240 -10.93 3.24 -8.97
CA ALA A 240 -9.67 3.88 -9.34
C ALA A 240 -9.80 5.42 -9.29
N VAL A 241 -10.98 5.96 -9.63
CA VAL A 241 -11.28 7.39 -9.42
C VAL A 241 -11.29 7.73 -7.92
N ALA A 242 -11.92 6.92 -7.08
CA ALA A 242 -11.94 7.13 -5.63
C ALA A 242 -10.53 7.10 -5.03
N THR A 243 -9.68 6.14 -5.44
CA THR A 243 -8.27 6.09 -5.03
C THR A 243 -7.50 7.35 -5.44
N PHE A 244 -7.73 7.87 -6.66
CA PHE A 244 -7.15 9.14 -7.08
C PHE A 244 -7.60 10.29 -6.17
N VAL A 245 -8.91 10.42 -5.95
CA VAL A 245 -9.49 11.51 -5.18
C VAL A 245 -9.00 11.48 -3.75
N ILE A 246 -9.01 10.32 -3.09
CA ILE A 246 -8.55 10.24 -1.70
C ILE A 246 -7.05 10.51 -1.59
N ALA A 247 -6.22 10.04 -2.53
CA ALA A 247 -4.79 10.35 -2.53
C ALA A 247 -4.56 11.87 -2.69
N ALA A 248 -5.23 12.50 -3.64
CA ALA A 248 -5.13 13.95 -3.84
C ALA A 248 -5.63 14.73 -2.61
N LEU A 249 -6.76 14.34 -2.03
CA LEU A 249 -7.31 14.99 -0.83
C LEU A 249 -6.41 14.78 0.38
N SER A 250 -5.95 13.55 0.66
CA SER A 250 -5.07 13.26 1.79
C SER A 250 -3.78 14.08 1.73
N TYR A 251 -3.14 14.17 0.56
CA TYR A 251 -1.95 15.01 0.39
C TYR A 251 -2.27 16.50 0.54
N ASN A 252 -3.33 17.01 -0.08
CA ASN A 252 -3.64 18.44 0.03
C ASN A 252 -4.03 18.80 1.47
N LEU A 253 -4.88 18.02 2.14
CA LEU A 253 -5.28 18.31 3.51
C LEU A 253 -4.10 18.22 4.47
N SER A 254 -3.27 17.17 4.41
CA SER A 254 -2.15 17.04 5.34
C SER A 254 -1.06 18.09 5.09
N TYR A 255 -0.61 18.25 3.85
CA TYR A 255 0.52 19.14 3.56
C TYR A 255 0.12 20.62 3.57
N LEU A 256 -1.14 20.99 3.33
CA LEU A 256 -1.59 22.38 3.46
C LEU A 256 -1.91 22.76 4.90
N LEU A 257 -2.54 21.88 5.67
CA LEU A 257 -3.11 22.23 6.99
C LEU A 257 -2.21 21.86 8.16
N VAL A 258 -1.30 20.88 8.02
CA VAL A 258 -0.47 20.39 9.13
C VAL A 258 0.98 20.80 8.94
N SER A 259 1.55 21.52 9.91
CA SER A 259 2.94 21.98 9.90
C SER A 259 3.94 20.97 10.46
N ASP A 260 3.48 20.08 11.33
CA ASP A 260 4.32 19.04 11.89
C ASP A 260 4.60 17.92 10.85
N LEU A 261 5.88 17.67 10.58
CA LEU A 261 6.31 16.70 9.57
C LEU A 261 5.92 15.26 9.92
N PHE A 262 5.95 14.88 11.19
CA PHE A 262 5.58 13.53 11.59
C PHE A 262 4.08 13.30 11.45
N ALA A 263 3.26 14.23 11.95
CA ALA A 263 1.81 14.21 11.85
C ALA A 263 1.34 14.27 10.41
N LEU A 264 1.88 15.17 9.58
CA LEU A 264 1.45 15.28 8.19
C LEU A 264 1.75 13.99 7.40
N ILE A 265 2.90 13.36 7.65
CA ILE A 265 3.27 12.10 6.99
C ILE A 265 2.30 11.01 7.42
N LEU A 266 2.06 10.87 8.72
CA LEU A 266 1.21 9.81 9.26
C LEU A 266 -0.24 9.95 8.77
N ILE A 267 -0.77 11.18 8.76
CA ILE A 267 -2.12 11.49 8.27
C ILE A 267 -2.24 11.18 6.77
N ALA A 268 -1.19 11.48 5.98
CA ALA A 268 -1.17 11.19 4.54
C ALA A 268 -1.09 9.68 4.23
N THR A 269 -0.47 8.89 5.11
CA THR A 269 -0.17 7.47 4.86
C THR A 269 -1.20 6.49 5.40
N THR A 270 -2.17 6.94 6.21
CA THR A 270 -3.23 6.08 6.77
C THR A 270 -3.92 5.23 5.71
N THR A 271 -4.39 5.86 4.65
CA THR A 271 -5.15 5.20 3.57
C THR A 271 -4.25 4.26 2.77
N HIS A 272 -2.98 4.63 2.58
CA HIS A 272 -1.97 3.81 1.93
C HIS A 272 -1.73 2.49 2.69
N SER A 273 -1.53 2.56 4.00
CA SER A 273 -1.34 1.37 4.84
C SER A 273 -2.52 0.38 4.69
N LEU A 274 -3.76 0.90 4.73
CA LEU A 274 -4.96 0.08 4.57
C LEU A 274 -5.11 -0.49 3.15
N GLN A 275 -4.74 0.25 2.11
CA GLN A 275 -4.67 -0.26 0.73
C GLN A 275 -3.68 -1.43 0.62
N TYR A 276 -2.55 -1.36 1.34
CA TYR A 276 -1.56 -2.43 1.36
C TYR A 276 -2.08 -3.70 2.03
N HIS A 277 -2.79 -3.57 3.15
CA HIS A 277 -3.45 -4.71 3.80
C HIS A 277 -4.48 -5.35 2.86
N LEU A 278 -5.26 -4.53 2.14
CA LEU A 278 -6.28 -5.01 1.22
C LEU A 278 -5.69 -5.79 0.03
N ILE A 279 -4.61 -5.30 -0.59
CA ILE A 279 -3.97 -5.99 -1.71
C ILE A 279 -3.31 -7.31 -1.29
N ASN A 280 -2.66 -7.34 -0.12
CA ASN A 280 -2.08 -8.59 0.42
C ASN A 280 -3.16 -9.61 0.74
N TRP A 281 -4.24 -9.17 1.41
CA TRP A 281 -5.36 -10.03 1.71
C TRP A 281 -5.95 -10.65 0.44
N THR A 282 -6.15 -9.83 -0.60
CA THR A 282 -6.69 -10.29 -1.88
C THR A 282 -5.80 -11.33 -2.52
N ARG A 283 -4.51 -11.04 -2.64
CA ARG A 283 -3.52 -11.96 -3.21
C ARG A 283 -3.56 -13.31 -2.50
N ASN A 284 -3.44 -13.29 -1.18
CA ASN A 284 -3.35 -14.51 -0.39
C ASN A 284 -4.66 -15.30 -0.43
N ASN A 285 -5.80 -14.62 -0.27
CA ASN A 285 -7.10 -15.28 -0.24
C ASN A 285 -7.47 -15.85 -1.61
N THR A 286 -7.24 -15.13 -2.71
CA THR A 286 -7.46 -15.66 -4.08
C THR A 286 -6.61 -16.90 -4.34
N ARG A 287 -5.31 -16.85 -4.04
CA ARG A 287 -4.41 -17.99 -4.24
C ARG A 287 -4.78 -19.18 -3.37
N PHE A 288 -4.83 -19.00 -2.06
CA PHE A 288 -4.96 -20.11 -1.12
C PHE A 288 -6.37 -20.70 -1.09
N ALA A 289 -7.40 -19.92 -1.41
CA ALA A 289 -8.76 -20.47 -1.58
C ALA A 289 -8.88 -21.30 -2.86
N ALA A 290 -8.20 -20.92 -3.94
CA ALA A 290 -8.22 -21.65 -5.21
C ALA A 290 -7.25 -22.85 -5.25
N SER A 291 -6.26 -22.90 -4.36
CA SER A 291 -5.24 -23.95 -4.37
C SER A 291 -5.81 -25.31 -3.97
N THR A 292 -5.53 -26.34 -4.77
CA THR A 292 -5.81 -27.75 -4.44
C THR A 292 -4.61 -28.45 -3.80
N ASP A 293 -3.43 -27.84 -3.85
CA ASP A 293 -2.19 -28.39 -3.31
C ASP A 293 -2.20 -28.40 -1.76
N PRO A 294 -2.12 -29.58 -1.11
CA PRO A 294 -2.02 -29.68 0.34
C PRO A 294 -0.80 -28.96 0.93
N GLY A 295 0.30 -28.85 0.17
CA GLY A 295 1.51 -28.14 0.56
C GLY A 295 1.27 -26.64 0.77
N GLU A 296 0.55 -26.00 -0.16
CA GLU A 296 0.21 -24.58 -0.06
C GLU A 296 -0.73 -24.28 1.11
N LYS A 297 -1.72 -25.14 1.34
CA LYS A 297 -2.66 -24.99 2.48
C LYS A 297 -1.99 -25.10 3.84
N LYS A 298 -0.83 -25.79 3.91
CA LYS A 298 -0.05 -25.94 5.14
C LYS A 298 0.83 -24.72 5.45
N LEU A 299 1.06 -23.82 4.49
CA LEU A 299 1.86 -22.61 4.71
C LEU A 299 1.28 -21.75 5.82
N LEU A 300 2.15 -21.15 6.65
CA LEU A 300 1.73 -20.25 7.73
C LEU A 300 0.93 -19.06 7.17
N LEU A 301 1.36 -18.51 6.03
CA LEU A 301 0.63 -17.46 5.32
C LEU A 301 -0.80 -17.88 4.94
N ALA A 302 -0.99 -19.12 4.47
CA ALA A 302 -2.31 -19.62 4.11
C ALA A 302 -3.24 -19.73 5.33
N ARG A 303 -2.72 -20.21 6.46
CA ARG A 303 -3.47 -20.33 7.71
C ARG A 303 -3.87 -18.97 8.30
N LEU A 304 -2.94 -18.01 8.24
CA LEU A 304 -3.14 -16.66 8.77
C LEU A 304 -4.02 -15.78 7.86
N SER A 305 -4.08 -16.07 6.56
CA SER A 305 -4.91 -15.33 5.59
C SER A 305 -6.37 -15.78 5.57
N THR A 306 -6.86 -16.38 6.66
CA THR A 306 -8.26 -16.78 6.82
C THR A 306 -9.00 -15.79 7.73
N ARG A 307 -10.31 -15.58 7.51
CA ARG A 307 -11.11 -14.67 8.35
C ARG A 307 -11.03 -14.99 9.84
N LYS A 308 -10.96 -16.29 10.17
CA LYS A 308 -10.85 -16.77 11.56
C LYS A 308 -9.49 -16.44 12.19
N ALA A 309 -8.42 -16.42 11.39
CA ALA A 309 -7.07 -16.13 11.85
C ALA A 309 -6.68 -14.65 11.70
N LEU A 310 -7.54 -13.80 11.13
CA LEU A 310 -7.26 -12.37 10.96
C LEU A 310 -6.88 -11.67 12.29
N PRO A 311 -7.56 -11.91 13.43
CA PRO A 311 -7.13 -11.34 14.71
C PRO A 311 -5.73 -11.78 15.12
N LEU A 312 -5.37 -13.05 14.88
CA LEU A 312 -4.04 -13.58 15.17
C LEU A 312 -2.98 -13.02 14.22
N TYR A 313 -3.33 -12.80 12.95
CA TYR A 313 -2.43 -12.17 11.98
C TYR A 313 -2.14 -10.71 12.36
N VAL A 314 -3.19 -9.95 12.70
CA VAL A 314 -3.05 -8.57 13.19
C VAL A 314 -2.28 -8.54 14.51
N ALA A 315 -2.61 -9.40 15.47
CA ALA A 315 -1.91 -9.48 16.75
C ALA A 315 -0.44 -9.89 16.60
N GLY A 316 -0.14 -10.82 15.70
CA GLY A 316 1.23 -11.25 15.41
C GLY A 316 2.07 -10.15 14.78
N LEU A 317 1.50 -9.41 13.82
CA LEU A 317 2.17 -8.25 13.23
C LEU A 317 2.30 -7.09 14.22
N ALA A 318 1.28 -6.86 15.06
CA ALA A 318 1.34 -5.87 16.13
C ALA A 318 2.39 -6.24 17.18
N LEU A 319 2.51 -7.52 17.57
CA LEU A 319 3.55 -7.99 18.47
C LEU A 319 4.94 -7.82 17.86
N LEU A 320 5.12 -8.16 16.59
CA LEU A 320 6.39 -7.88 15.88
C LEU A 320 6.67 -6.38 15.81
N GLY A 321 5.64 -5.56 15.62
CA GLY A 321 5.73 -4.10 15.67
C GLY A 321 6.13 -3.60 17.05
N ILE A 322 5.55 -4.14 18.13
CA ILE A 322 5.93 -3.81 19.51
C ILE A 322 7.39 -4.21 19.76
N LEU A 323 7.79 -5.42 19.38
CA LEU A 323 9.17 -5.90 19.54
C LEU A 323 10.16 -5.03 18.74
N ALA A 324 9.80 -4.65 17.51
CA ALA A 324 10.58 -3.71 16.71
C ALA A 324 10.60 -2.31 17.35
N GLY A 325 9.50 -1.84 17.92
CA GLY A 325 9.40 -0.56 18.62
C GLY A 325 10.09 -0.54 19.99
N GLN A 326 10.29 -1.69 20.65
CA GLN A 326 11.20 -1.77 21.80
C GLN A 326 12.67 -1.60 21.37
N LEU A 327 12.99 -1.78 20.09
CA LEU A 327 14.28 -1.34 19.55
C LEU A 327 14.29 0.17 19.29
N ASP A 328 13.15 0.88 19.18
CA ASP A 328 13.13 2.35 19.01
C ASP A 328 13.70 3.08 20.24
N THR A 329 13.61 2.50 21.43
CA THR A 329 14.17 3.08 22.66
C THR A 329 15.70 2.92 22.76
N VAL A 330 16.31 2.09 21.89
CA VAL A 330 17.76 1.81 21.90
C VAL A 330 18.43 2.16 20.57
N ILE A 331 17.78 1.94 19.41
CA ILE A 331 18.26 2.14 18.03
C ILE A 331 17.09 2.36 17.04
N PHE A 332 16.56 3.59 16.93
CA PHE A 332 15.56 4.03 15.91
C PHE A 332 15.96 3.65 14.46
N ALA A 333 17.25 3.40 14.21
CA ALA A 333 17.75 2.96 12.92
C ALA A 333 17.14 1.64 12.43
N VAL A 334 16.86 0.68 13.32
CA VAL A 334 16.42 -0.67 12.88
C VAL A 334 15.04 -0.65 12.24
N PRO A 335 13.99 -0.08 12.86
CA PRO A 335 12.70 0.08 12.19
C PRO A 335 12.83 0.88 10.89
N LEU A 336 13.66 1.93 10.88
CA LEU A 336 13.90 2.73 9.69
C LEU A 336 14.56 1.95 8.54
N MET A 337 15.40 0.95 8.81
CA MET A 337 15.94 0.04 7.79
C MET A 337 14.83 -0.73 7.08
N PHE A 338 13.88 -1.31 7.84
CA PHE A 338 12.73 -2.00 7.26
C PHE A 338 11.80 -1.04 6.53
N VAL A 339 11.63 0.17 7.06
CA VAL A 339 10.85 1.24 6.40
C VAL A 339 11.48 1.62 5.05
N LEU A 340 12.77 1.92 4.98
CA LEU A 340 13.38 2.29 3.69
C LEU A 340 13.51 1.09 2.74
N HIS A 341 13.70 -0.12 3.26
CA HIS A 341 13.79 -1.31 2.42
C HIS A 341 12.45 -1.69 1.79
N HIS A 342 11.32 -1.57 2.51
CA HIS A 342 10.03 -1.84 1.90
C HIS A 342 9.68 -0.83 0.81
N PHE A 343 10.09 0.44 0.95
CA PHE A 343 9.90 1.44 -0.11
C PHE A 343 10.46 0.99 -1.46
N TYR A 344 11.62 0.33 -1.40
CA TYR A 344 12.28 -0.26 -2.55
C TYR A 344 11.61 -1.57 -3.00
N MET A 345 11.46 -2.53 -2.09
CA MET A 345 11.00 -3.89 -2.40
C MET A 345 9.57 -3.92 -2.94
N ASP A 346 8.67 -3.05 -2.48
CA ASP A 346 7.32 -2.96 -3.02
C ASP A 346 7.31 -2.61 -4.51
N GLY A 347 8.26 -1.79 -4.95
CA GLY A 347 8.46 -1.46 -6.36
C GLY A 347 8.86 -2.65 -7.22
N ALA A 348 9.35 -3.74 -6.64
CA ALA A 348 9.64 -5.00 -7.33
C ALA A 348 8.49 -6.01 -7.16
N LEU A 349 7.99 -6.20 -5.95
CA LEU A 349 7.04 -7.25 -5.59
C LEU A 349 5.65 -7.09 -6.22
N TRP A 350 5.21 -5.85 -6.46
CA TRP A 350 3.86 -5.55 -6.94
C TRP A 350 3.75 -5.30 -8.44
N LYS A 351 4.85 -5.54 -9.19
CA LYS A 351 4.83 -5.47 -10.65
C LYS A 351 4.18 -6.73 -11.23
N SER A 352 2.90 -6.61 -11.63
CA SER A 352 2.18 -7.68 -12.34
C SER A 352 2.64 -7.85 -13.79
N LYS A 353 3.18 -6.79 -14.41
CA LYS A 353 3.76 -6.87 -15.76
C LYS A 353 4.99 -7.78 -15.72
N GLY A 354 4.91 -8.94 -16.39
CA GLY A 354 5.95 -9.97 -16.37
C GLY A 354 5.82 -10.99 -15.23
N ASN A 355 4.76 -10.92 -14.43
CA ASN A 355 4.47 -11.88 -13.36
C ASN A 355 3.02 -12.39 -13.47
N PRO A 356 2.76 -13.39 -14.35
CA PRO A 356 1.41 -13.91 -14.59
C PRO A 356 0.75 -14.49 -13.34
N GLU A 357 1.54 -15.13 -12.47
CA GLU A 357 1.07 -15.69 -11.20
C GLU A 357 0.53 -14.59 -10.28
N LEU A 358 1.25 -13.48 -10.12
CA LEU A 358 0.76 -12.35 -9.34
C LEU A 358 -0.49 -11.71 -9.96
N ALA A 359 -0.54 -11.62 -11.30
CA ALA A 359 -1.73 -11.12 -11.97
C ALA A 359 -2.95 -12.01 -11.72
N TYR A 360 -2.75 -13.33 -11.69
CA TYR A 360 -3.77 -14.30 -11.30
C TYR A 360 -4.17 -14.16 -9.83
N ASP A 361 -3.20 -14.14 -8.92
CA ASP A 361 -3.44 -14.02 -7.47
C ASP A 361 -4.17 -12.70 -7.12
N LEU A 362 -3.93 -11.63 -7.87
CA LEU A 362 -4.67 -10.35 -7.70
C LEU A 362 -6.08 -10.37 -8.32
N GLY A 363 -6.43 -11.42 -9.06
CA GLY A 363 -7.69 -11.56 -9.79
C GLY A 363 -7.77 -10.63 -11.01
N ILE A 364 -6.64 -10.28 -11.62
CA ILE A 364 -6.58 -9.50 -12.87
C ILE A 364 -6.82 -10.40 -14.08
N VAL A 365 -6.24 -11.61 -14.05
CA VAL A 365 -6.42 -12.64 -15.08
C VAL A 365 -7.18 -13.80 -14.45
N ARG A 366 -8.20 -14.34 -15.13
CA ARG A 366 -8.93 -15.51 -14.65
C ARG A 366 -8.13 -16.79 -14.94
N ALA A 367 -8.29 -17.82 -14.10
CA ALA A 367 -7.78 -19.16 -14.41
C ALA A 367 -8.37 -19.58 -15.75
N LYS A 368 -7.52 -20.14 -16.62
CA LYS A 368 -7.99 -20.85 -17.80
C LYS A 368 -8.53 -22.20 -17.40
#